data_AF-A0A6A4PUU4-F1
#
_entry.id   AF-A0A6A4PUU4-F1
#
_cell.length_a   1.000
_cell.length_b   1.000
_cell.length_c   1.000
_cell.angle_alpha   90.00
_cell.angle_beta   90.00
_cell.angle_gamma   90.00
#
_symmetry.space_group_name_H-M   'P 1'
#
loop_
_entity.id
_entity.type
_entity.pdbx_description
1 polymer ?
#
loop_
_entity_poly.entity_id
_entity_poly.type
_entity_poly.pdbx_seq_one_letter_code
_entity_poly.pdbx_strand_id
1 'polypeptide(L)'
;MADSIVTSDQSSTSSLNAARIICHVCHTQFSQYTCPRCNSRYCSLQCYKSHSLRCTESFMQENVVQELQQTQPDEQTKHKMLDILKRFHSEVEMDSMDEDSSADSTLSEETLEKILSGEEISFDDLSLDEKKRFKRAIAYGELSKMIKPWDPWWSKPSARKIRLSKEGTQLVQPLSVQELPDDIGSNESTDIPLGPETPLPPLSTLSSKEPSPLLTVHLVDILYSYCFTLRLYNGDWRSDALGSVMIVLNVSLVLGQFGQPETVLEALSHSLEQICSPAYRHIGGLQFGLAVVHDVISLLALGSSALLCALCDMRRLIREGEKEAKSEKARKDEIRNTIKQAERKTYFIMCWVHEQPEEVWSSLAAIVSAEKTSIMESQRRNKAEILNNKVSTKGKCIIEEIQ
;
A
#
# COMPACT_ATOMS: atom_id res chain seq x y z
N MET A 1 4.56 -39.75 -65.34
CA MET A 1 3.17 -39.65 -65.85
C MET A 1 2.63 -38.34 -65.32
N ALA A 2 2.24 -37.47 -66.23
CA ALA A 2 1.74 -36.14 -65.94
C ALA A 2 0.29 -36.25 -65.43
N ASP A 3 -0.06 -35.52 -64.39
CA ASP A 3 -1.46 -35.28 -64.06
C ASP A 3 -1.75 -33.78 -64.09
N SER A 4 -2.70 -33.47 -64.97
CA SER A 4 -3.08 -32.18 -65.49
C SER A 4 -3.76 -31.29 -64.46
N ILE A 5 -3.38 -30.01 -64.48
CA ILE A 5 -4.18 -28.92 -63.94
C ILE A 5 -5.41 -28.77 -64.85
N VAL A 6 -6.60 -29.08 -64.33
CA VAL A 6 -7.88 -28.80 -64.99
C VAL A 6 -8.45 -27.52 -64.38
N THR A 7 -8.29 -26.42 -65.10
CA THR A 7 -9.13 -25.23 -64.97
C THR A 7 -10.35 -25.41 -65.87
N SER A 8 -11.55 -25.45 -65.31
CA SER A 8 -12.79 -25.34 -66.08
C SER A 8 -13.54 -24.08 -65.64
N ASP A 9 -13.34 -23.02 -66.42
CA ASP A 9 -14.27 -21.92 -66.56
C ASP A 9 -15.59 -22.42 -67.13
N GLN A 10 -16.70 -21.95 -66.55
CA GLN A 10 -17.83 -21.30 -67.24
C GLN A 10 -19.13 -21.55 -66.47
N SER A 11 -19.78 -20.46 -66.06
CA SER A 11 -21.20 -20.22 -66.31
C SER A 11 -21.51 -18.76 -66.02
N SER A 12 -21.32 -17.94 -67.05
CA SER A 12 -21.88 -16.62 -67.19
C SER A 12 -23.41 -16.70 -67.16
N THR A 13 -24.01 -16.30 -66.04
CA THR A 13 -25.42 -15.87 -65.99
C THR A 13 -25.45 -14.36 -65.79
N SER A 14 -25.90 -13.70 -66.86
CA SER A 14 -26.19 -12.28 -66.94
C SER A 14 -27.36 -11.90 -66.04
N SER A 15 -27.07 -11.25 -64.91
CA SER A 15 -28.02 -10.38 -64.21
C SER A 15 -27.54 -8.94 -64.34
N LEU A 16 -28.26 -8.17 -65.17
CA LEU A 16 -28.05 -6.75 -65.40
C LEU A 16 -28.38 -5.96 -64.12
N ASN A 17 -27.51 -4.99 -63.81
CA ASN A 17 -27.60 -3.96 -62.77
C ASN A 17 -27.41 -4.39 -61.31
N ALA A 18 -26.16 -4.64 -60.95
CA ALA A 18 -25.57 -4.11 -59.72
C ALA A 18 -24.45 -3.16 -60.14
N ALA A 19 -24.44 -1.92 -59.62
CA ALA A 19 -23.43 -0.90 -59.93
C ALA A 19 -22.04 -1.56 -59.97
N ARG A 20 -21.30 -1.47 -61.09
CA ARG A 20 -19.97 -2.06 -61.17
C ARG A 20 -19.05 -1.31 -60.21
N ILE A 21 -18.85 -1.88 -59.03
CA ILE A 21 -18.08 -1.25 -57.95
C ILE A 21 -16.60 -1.40 -58.29
N ILE A 22 -15.89 -0.29 -58.24
CA ILE A 22 -14.45 -0.24 -58.45
C ILE A 22 -13.77 -0.90 -57.24
N CYS A 23 -12.70 -1.66 -57.49
CA CYS A 23 -11.85 -2.25 -56.45
C CYS A 23 -11.44 -1.18 -55.44
N HIS A 24 -11.71 -1.42 -54.16
CA HIS A 24 -11.43 -0.47 -53.07
C HIS A 24 -9.94 -0.37 -52.72
N VAL A 25 -9.10 -1.22 -53.32
CA VAL A 25 -7.67 -1.28 -53.04
C VAL A 25 -6.86 -0.60 -54.14
N CYS A 26 -7.10 -0.96 -55.41
CA CYS A 26 -6.32 -0.41 -56.53
C CYS A 26 -7.03 0.72 -57.27
N HIS A 27 -8.34 0.88 -57.11
CA HIS A 27 -9.17 1.87 -57.81
C HIS A 27 -9.11 1.85 -59.36
N THR A 28 -8.45 0.85 -59.97
CA THR A 28 -8.19 0.80 -61.42
C THR A 28 -9.03 -0.24 -62.15
N GLN A 29 -9.55 -1.24 -61.44
CA GLN A 29 -10.33 -2.34 -62.01
C GLN A 29 -11.61 -2.57 -61.22
N PHE A 30 -12.62 -3.19 -61.84
CA PHE A 30 -13.85 -3.58 -61.15
C PHE A 30 -13.60 -4.74 -60.19
N SER A 31 -14.26 -4.71 -59.03
CA SER A 31 -14.14 -5.77 -58.03
C SER A 31 -14.77 -7.07 -58.51
N GLN A 32 -14.08 -8.20 -58.32
CA GLN A 32 -14.58 -9.56 -58.61
C GLN A 32 -14.89 -10.34 -57.34
N TYR A 33 -14.27 -9.95 -56.22
CA TYR A 33 -14.33 -10.68 -54.96
C TYR A 33 -14.63 -9.74 -53.79
N THR A 34 -15.12 -10.29 -52.68
CA THR A 34 -15.43 -9.55 -51.45
C THR A 34 -14.81 -10.25 -50.26
N CYS A 35 -14.13 -9.51 -49.38
CA CYS A 35 -13.50 -10.05 -48.18
C CYS A 35 -14.59 -10.44 -47.17
N PRO A 36 -14.64 -11.69 -46.67
CA PRO A 36 -15.70 -12.14 -45.76
C PRO A 36 -15.65 -11.48 -44.37
N ARG A 37 -14.49 -10.94 -43.97
CA ARG A 37 -14.31 -10.32 -42.64
C ARG A 37 -14.71 -8.85 -42.58
N CYS A 38 -14.30 -8.07 -43.59
CA CYS A 38 -14.51 -6.63 -43.60
C CYS A 38 -15.42 -6.15 -44.75
N ASN A 39 -15.95 -7.08 -45.54
CA ASN A 39 -16.81 -6.81 -46.70
C ASN A 39 -16.17 -5.91 -47.78
N SER A 40 -14.84 -5.74 -47.75
CA SER A 40 -14.12 -4.93 -48.74
C SER A 40 -14.05 -5.64 -50.09
N ARG A 41 -14.33 -4.90 -51.17
CA ARG A 41 -14.41 -5.44 -52.53
C ARG A 41 -13.09 -5.24 -53.27
N TYR A 42 -12.57 -6.31 -53.87
CA TYR A 42 -11.26 -6.32 -54.52
C TYR A 42 -11.27 -7.06 -55.87
N CYS A 43 -10.31 -6.77 -56.76
CA CYS A 43 -10.26 -7.36 -58.10
C CYS A 43 -9.39 -8.63 -58.20
N SER A 44 -8.40 -8.80 -57.31
CA SER A 44 -7.44 -9.91 -57.39
C SER A 44 -6.85 -10.26 -56.02
N LEU A 45 -6.20 -11.42 -55.93
CA LEU A 45 -5.53 -11.90 -54.72
C LEU A 45 -4.43 -10.94 -54.22
N GLN A 46 -3.80 -10.18 -55.12
CA GLN A 46 -2.83 -9.15 -54.73
C GLN A 46 -3.51 -7.98 -54.01
N CYS A 47 -4.71 -7.58 -54.44
CA CYS A 47 -5.52 -6.61 -53.71
C CYS A 47 -6.05 -7.19 -52.39
N TYR A 48 -6.35 -8.50 -52.34
CA TYR A 48 -6.66 -9.16 -51.07
C TYR A 48 -5.49 -9.15 -50.10
N LYS A 49 -4.25 -9.34 -50.53
CA LYS A 49 -3.09 -9.28 -49.61
C LYS A 49 -2.79 -7.87 -49.07
N SER A 50 -3.25 -6.82 -49.76
CA SER A 50 -2.92 -5.43 -49.44
C SER A 50 -4.08 -4.63 -48.83
N HIS A 51 -5.31 -5.16 -48.81
CA HIS A 51 -6.48 -4.38 -48.35
C HIS A 51 -6.51 -4.11 -46.84
N SER A 52 -6.04 -5.05 -46.01
CA SER A 52 -5.99 -4.89 -44.55
C SER A 52 -5.12 -5.98 -43.94
N LEU A 53 -4.01 -5.58 -43.32
CA LEU A 53 -3.11 -6.49 -42.61
C LEU A 53 -3.86 -7.32 -41.56
N ARG A 54 -4.82 -6.72 -40.86
CA ARG A 54 -5.63 -7.38 -39.82
C ARG A 54 -6.53 -8.49 -40.39
N CYS A 55 -7.05 -8.34 -41.61
CA CYS A 55 -7.90 -9.36 -42.23
C CYS A 55 -7.08 -10.50 -42.85
N THR A 56 -5.91 -10.18 -43.42
CA THR A 56 -5.02 -11.18 -44.02
C THR A 56 -4.27 -11.99 -42.97
N GLU A 57 -3.78 -11.34 -41.92
CA GLU A 57 -3.06 -11.99 -40.82
C GLU A 57 -3.99 -12.91 -40.04
N SER A 58 -5.18 -12.43 -39.66
CA SER A 58 -6.15 -13.24 -38.93
C SER A 58 -6.64 -14.45 -39.74
N PHE A 59 -6.71 -14.36 -41.07
CA PHE A 59 -7.01 -15.50 -41.93
C PHE A 59 -5.84 -16.49 -42.02
N MET A 60 -4.61 -16.00 -42.20
CA MET A 60 -3.43 -16.87 -42.24
C MET A 60 -3.19 -17.55 -40.90
N GLN A 61 -3.37 -16.82 -39.79
CA GLN A 61 -3.24 -17.34 -38.44
C GLN A 61 -4.27 -18.43 -38.14
N GLU A 62 -5.55 -18.21 -38.48
CA GLU A 62 -6.57 -19.25 -38.32
C GLU A 62 -6.25 -20.49 -39.17
N ASN A 63 -5.77 -20.32 -40.40
CA ASN A 63 -5.40 -21.44 -41.25
C ASN A 63 -4.21 -22.24 -40.68
N VAL A 64 -3.18 -21.54 -40.17
CA VAL A 64 -2.01 -22.19 -39.54
C VAL A 64 -2.40 -22.88 -38.23
N VAL A 65 -3.23 -22.24 -37.39
CA VAL A 65 -3.72 -22.84 -36.14
C VAL A 65 -4.57 -24.07 -36.42
N GLN A 66 -5.42 -24.03 -37.45
CA GLN A 66 -6.26 -25.15 -37.84
C GLN A 66 -5.44 -26.31 -38.42
N GLU A 67 -4.37 -26.04 -39.17
CA GLU A 67 -3.43 -27.05 -39.67
C GLU A 67 -2.59 -27.67 -38.53
N LEU A 68 -2.15 -26.86 -37.57
CA LEU A 68 -1.48 -27.33 -36.35
C LEU A 68 -2.40 -28.17 -35.46
N GLN A 69 -3.70 -27.84 -35.37
CA GLN A 69 -4.69 -28.64 -34.63
C GLN A 69 -5.00 -29.97 -35.30
N GLN A 70 -4.95 -30.03 -36.64
CA GLN A 70 -5.09 -31.29 -37.39
C GLN A 70 -3.83 -32.17 -37.31
N THR A 71 -2.68 -31.55 -37.01
CA THR A 71 -1.44 -32.26 -36.75
C THR A 71 -1.39 -32.66 -35.27
N GLN A 72 -2.06 -33.75 -34.89
CA GLN A 72 -1.87 -34.27 -33.52
C GLN A 72 -0.42 -34.72 -33.33
N PRO A 73 0.32 -34.14 -32.37
CA PRO A 73 1.68 -34.57 -32.11
C PRO A 73 1.63 -35.95 -31.45
N ASP A 74 2.20 -36.94 -32.12
CA ASP A 74 2.40 -38.28 -31.57
C ASP A 74 3.18 -38.17 -30.24
N GLU A 75 2.87 -39.00 -29.24
CA GLU A 75 3.45 -38.88 -27.88
C GLU A 75 4.98 -38.97 -27.90
N GLN A 76 5.55 -39.69 -28.88
CA GLN A 76 6.98 -39.74 -29.12
C GLN A 76 7.59 -38.39 -29.54
N THR A 77 6.84 -37.56 -30.24
CA THR A 77 7.28 -36.23 -30.69
C THR A 77 7.27 -35.25 -29.53
N LYS A 78 6.25 -35.32 -28.65
CA LYS A 78 6.24 -34.56 -27.39
C LYS A 78 7.41 -34.97 -26.49
N HIS A 79 7.64 -36.27 -26.33
CA HIS A 79 8.78 -36.76 -25.56
C HIS A 79 10.12 -36.28 -26.13
N LYS A 80 10.31 -36.34 -27.46
CA LYS A 80 11.52 -35.79 -28.10
C LYS A 80 11.64 -34.28 -27.91
N MET A 81 10.55 -33.53 -27.99
CA MET A 81 10.58 -32.08 -27.79
C MET A 81 10.90 -31.71 -26.34
N LEU A 82 10.37 -32.45 -25.37
CA LEU A 82 10.72 -32.35 -23.95
C LEU A 82 12.18 -32.76 -23.68
N ASP A 83 12.69 -33.78 -24.38
CA ASP A 83 14.08 -34.24 -24.26
C ASP A 83 15.05 -33.23 -24.87
N ILE A 84 14.67 -32.55 -25.96
CA ILE A 84 15.44 -31.44 -26.55
C ILE A 84 15.44 -30.23 -25.62
N LEU A 85 14.29 -29.86 -25.04
CA LEU A 85 14.20 -28.77 -24.06
C LEU A 85 15.04 -29.07 -22.82
N LYS A 86 15.01 -30.32 -22.31
CA LYS A 86 15.86 -30.75 -21.19
C LYS A 86 17.34 -30.65 -21.54
N ARG A 87 17.76 -31.15 -22.72
CA ARG A 87 19.16 -31.02 -23.16
C ARG A 87 19.60 -29.57 -23.30
N PHE A 88 18.74 -28.71 -23.83
CA PHE A 88 19.06 -27.29 -23.96
C PHE A 88 19.24 -26.63 -22.58
N HIS A 89 18.39 -26.97 -21.60
CA HIS A 89 18.58 -26.54 -20.22
C HIS A 89 19.87 -27.08 -19.59
N SER A 90 20.20 -28.36 -19.81
CA SER A 90 21.41 -29.00 -19.29
C SER A 90 22.71 -28.53 -19.96
N GLU A 91 22.65 -28.16 -21.25
CA GLU A 91 23.81 -27.60 -21.99
C GLU A 91 24.07 -26.15 -21.59
N VAL A 92 23.02 -25.37 -21.30
CA VAL A 92 23.15 -24.01 -20.75
C VAL A 92 23.71 -24.02 -19.32
N GLU A 93 23.47 -25.07 -18.54
CA GLU A 93 24.07 -25.27 -17.20
C GLU A 93 25.58 -25.61 -17.24
N MET A 94 26.09 -26.15 -18.36
CA MET A 94 27.49 -26.61 -18.46
C MET A 94 28.45 -25.53 -18.99
N ASP A 95 27.93 -24.54 -19.72
CA ASP A 95 28.70 -23.41 -20.29
C ASP A 95 28.76 -22.19 -19.34
N SER A 96 28.10 -22.25 -18.17
CA SER A 96 28.13 -21.21 -17.14
C SER A 96 29.04 -21.56 -15.96
N MET A 97 30.26 -22.03 -16.22
CA MET A 97 31.33 -22.11 -15.21
C MET A 97 31.93 -20.72 -14.91
N ASP A 98 31.07 -19.73 -14.64
CA ASP A 98 31.44 -18.53 -13.90
C ASP A 98 30.74 -18.62 -12.53
N GLU A 99 31.56 -18.93 -11.53
CA GLU A 99 31.21 -19.41 -10.20
C GLU A 99 30.52 -18.38 -9.29
N ASP A 100 29.82 -17.37 -9.83
CA ASP A 100 29.18 -16.34 -8.97
C ASP A 100 27.95 -15.64 -9.55
N SER A 101 27.34 -16.12 -10.65
CA SER A 101 26.13 -15.44 -11.16
C SER A 101 25.26 -16.27 -12.11
N SER A 102 24.37 -17.12 -11.56
CA SER A 102 23.05 -17.44 -12.20
C SER A 102 22.20 -18.50 -11.49
N ALA A 103 22.61 -19.11 -10.38
CA ALA A 103 21.72 -20.01 -9.61
C ALA A 103 20.69 -19.26 -8.71
N ASP A 104 20.51 -17.95 -8.89
CA ASP A 104 19.92 -17.07 -7.86
C ASP A 104 18.50 -16.54 -8.15
N SER A 105 17.77 -17.09 -9.13
CA SER A 105 16.50 -16.51 -9.60
C SER A 105 15.26 -17.39 -9.48
N THR A 106 15.37 -18.61 -8.95
CA THR A 106 14.22 -19.51 -8.82
C THR A 106 13.75 -19.60 -7.36
N LEU A 107 12.49 -19.24 -7.14
CA LEU A 107 11.74 -19.65 -5.95
C LEU A 107 11.74 -21.18 -5.88
N SER A 108 11.64 -21.72 -4.68
CA SER A 108 11.50 -23.15 -4.43
C SER A 108 10.25 -23.69 -5.14
N GLU A 109 10.32 -24.93 -5.63
CA GLU A 109 9.22 -25.59 -6.35
C GLU A 109 7.94 -25.61 -5.51
N GLU A 110 8.06 -25.86 -4.19
CA GLU A 110 6.96 -25.80 -3.23
C GLU A 110 6.31 -24.42 -3.14
N THR A 111 7.10 -23.34 -3.22
CA THR A 111 6.60 -21.97 -3.18
C THR A 111 5.92 -21.61 -4.50
N LEU A 112 6.48 -22.05 -5.64
CA LEU A 112 5.89 -21.85 -6.96
C LEU A 112 4.55 -22.57 -7.11
N GLU A 113 4.43 -23.81 -6.62
CA GLU A 113 3.17 -24.55 -6.63
C GLU A 113 2.09 -23.85 -5.80
N LYS A 114 2.44 -23.28 -4.63
CA LYS A 114 1.52 -22.47 -3.81
C LYS A 114 1.09 -21.16 -4.50
N ILE A 115 2.00 -20.48 -5.20
CA ILE A 115 1.63 -19.29 -6.01
C ILE A 115 0.63 -19.70 -7.10
N LEU A 116 0.90 -20.81 -7.80
CA LEU A 116 0.09 -21.29 -8.91
C LEU A 116 -1.27 -21.83 -8.46
N SER A 117 -1.38 -22.36 -7.24
CA SER A 117 -2.67 -22.74 -6.64
C SER A 117 -3.51 -21.55 -6.18
N GLY A 118 -2.92 -20.34 -6.16
CA GLY A 118 -3.59 -19.11 -5.73
C GLY A 118 -3.68 -18.94 -4.22
N GLU A 119 -2.86 -19.68 -3.45
CA GLU A 119 -2.78 -19.53 -2.00
C GLU A 119 -1.97 -18.28 -1.61
N GLU A 120 -2.37 -17.60 -0.54
CA GLU A 120 -1.58 -16.51 0.06
C GLU A 120 -0.35 -17.10 0.75
N ILE A 121 0.83 -16.62 0.37
CA ILE A 121 2.12 -17.10 0.90
C ILE A 121 2.54 -16.20 2.04
N SER A 122 2.69 -16.79 3.23
CA SER A 122 3.27 -16.11 4.38
C SER A 122 4.79 -16.11 4.30
N PHE A 123 5.42 -15.15 4.99
CA PHE A 123 6.87 -15.18 5.20
C PHE A 123 7.33 -16.51 5.79
N ASP A 124 6.50 -17.17 6.60
CA ASP A 124 6.85 -18.44 7.24
C ASP A 124 6.88 -19.63 6.28
N ASP A 125 6.16 -19.56 5.16
CA ASP A 125 6.14 -20.59 4.12
C ASP A 125 7.42 -20.65 3.29
N LEU A 126 8.22 -19.58 3.33
CA LEU A 126 9.47 -19.48 2.57
C LEU A 126 10.56 -20.36 3.18
N SER A 127 11.36 -20.98 2.31
CA SER A 127 12.59 -21.69 2.69
C SER A 127 13.58 -20.75 3.39
N LEU A 128 14.53 -21.32 4.12
CA LEU A 128 15.54 -20.52 4.84
C LEU A 128 16.35 -19.62 3.91
N ASP A 129 16.62 -20.06 2.68
CA ASP A 129 17.42 -19.29 1.72
C ASP A 129 16.58 -18.19 1.04
N GLU A 130 15.30 -18.44 0.75
CA GLU A 130 14.37 -17.39 0.33
C GLU A 130 14.17 -16.33 1.42
N LYS A 131 14.03 -16.73 2.70
CA LYS A 131 13.96 -15.80 3.83
C LYS A 131 15.22 -14.93 3.93
N LYS A 132 16.41 -15.50 3.71
CA LYS A 132 17.67 -14.74 3.70
C LYS A 132 17.73 -13.77 2.52
N ARG A 133 17.34 -14.21 1.31
CA ARG A 133 17.28 -13.37 0.11
C ARG A 133 16.31 -12.21 0.29
N PHE A 134 15.11 -12.48 0.80
CA PHE A 134 14.11 -11.46 1.12
C PHE A 134 14.65 -10.44 2.12
N LYS A 135 15.26 -10.88 3.22
CA LYS A 135 15.90 -9.98 4.19
C LYS A 135 17.04 -9.15 3.58
N ARG A 136 17.82 -9.74 2.67
CA ARG A 136 18.89 -9.05 1.93
C ARG A 136 18.31 -7.99 1.00
N ALA A 137 17.27 -8.30 0.25
CA ALA A 137 16.56 -7.35 -0.62
C ALA A 137 15.93 -6.20 0.18
N ILE A 138 15.39 -6.47 1.38
CA ILE A 138 14.96 -5.43 2.33
C ILE A 138 16.14 -4.54 2.72
N ALA A 139 17.27 -5.13 3.12
CA ALA A 139 18.45 -4.39 3.57
C ALA A 139 19.05 -3.51 2.47
N TYR A 140 19.01 -3.96 1.21
CA TYR A 140 19.44 -3.19 0.05
C TYR A 140 18.38 -2.20 -0.48
N GLY A 141 17.17 -2.20 0.09
CA GLY A 141 16.10 -1.28 -0.30
C GLY A 141 15.52 -1.56 -1.69
N GLU A 142 15.70 -2.77 -2.22
CA GLU A 142 15.17 -3.15 -3.54
C GLU A 142 13.64 -3.16 -3.53
N LEU A 143 13.05 -3.64 -2.43
CA LEU A 143 11.60 -3.69 -2.23
C LEU A 143 10.98 -2.32 -1.94
N SER A 144 11.78 -1.32 -1.54
CA SER A 144 11.27 0.03 -1.23
C SER A 144 10.61 0.70 -2.43
N LYS A 145 11.00 0.34 -3.66
CA LYS A 145 10.39 0.88 -4.89
C LYS A 145 9.03 0.26 -5.19
N MET A 146 8.73 -0.90 -4.62
CA MET A 146 7.48 -1.62 -4.83
C MET A 146 6.39 -1.18 -3.85
N ILE A 147 6.79 -0.58 -2.71
CA ILE A 147 5.87 -0.10 -1.69
C ILE A 147 5.55 1.36 -1.96
N LYS A 148 4.27 1.66 -2.22
CA LYS A 148 3.78 3.04 -2.31
C LYS A 148 3.69 3.63 -0.89
N PRO A 149 4.37 4.75 -0.58
CA PRO A 149 4.21 5.43 0.69
C PRO A 149 2.77 5.89 0.89
N TRP A 150 2.25 5.69 2.09
CA TRP A 150 0.93 6.16 2.47
C TRP A 150 0.94 7.66 2.74
N ASP A 151 0.05 8.35 2.05
CA ASP A 151 -0.23 9.76 2.30
C ASP A 151 -1.23 9.87 3.45
N PRO A 152 -0.84 10.50 4.58
CA PRO A 152 -1.72 10.59 5.72
C PRO A 152 -3.01 11.32 5.38
N TRP A 153 -4.14 10.77 5.83
CA TRP A 153 -5.45 11.30 5.47
C TRP A 153 -5.63 12.77 5.91
N TRP A 154 -5.02 13.18 7.01
CA TRP A 154 -5.03 14.56 7.51
C TRP A 154 -4.26 15.55 6.64
N SER A 155 -3.40 15.08 5.75
CA SER A 155 -2.69 15.92 4.78
C SER A 155 -3.52 16.18 3.51
N LYS A 156 -4.60 15.41 3.31
CA LYS A 156 -5.42 15.48 2.10
C LYS A 156 -6.38 16.69 2.17
N PRO A 157 -6.65 17.38 1.04
CA PRO A 157 -7.63 18.47 1.02
C PRO A 157 -9.03 18.06 1.51
N SER A 158 -9.38 16.79 1.30
CA SER A 158 -10.64 16.20 1.76
C SER A 158 -10.80 16.26 3.29
N ALA A 159 -9.71 16.26 4.06
CA ALA A 159 -9.77 16.35 5.52
C ALA A 159 -10.37 17.68 6.01
N ARG A 160 -10.25 18.77 5.22
CA ARG A 160 -10.87 20.07 5.54
C ARG A 160 -12.38 20.08 5.34
N LYS A 161 -12.92 19.06 4.65
CA LYS A 161 -14.35 18.93 4.35
C LYS A 161 -15.08 18.04 5.35
N ILE A 162 -14.40 17.50 6.36
CA ILE A 162 -15.01 16.66 7.39
C ILE A 162 -16.02 17.51 8.17
N ARG A 163 -17.28 17.06 8.20
CA ARG A 163 -18.36 17.69 8.96
C ARG A 163 -19.10 16.60 9.75
N LEU A 164 -19.24 16.83 11.04
CA LEU A 164 -20.05 16.00 11.94
C LEU A 164 -21.35 16.74 12.28
N SER A 165 -22.35 15.99 12.74
CA SER A 165 -23.60 16.53 13.27
C SER A 165 -23.35 17.27 14.59
N LYS A 166 -24.37 17.98 15.07
CA LYS A 166 -24.30 18.66 16.38
C LYS A 166 -24.14 17.65 17.52
N GLU A 167 -24.58 16.43 17.30
CA GLU A 167 -24.51 15.29 18.21
C GLU A 167 -23.20 14.49 18.07
N GLY A 168 -22.28 14.93 17.19
CA GLY A 168 -20.99 14.30 16.95
C GLY A 168 -21.03 13.09 16.01
N THR A 169 -22.17 12.81 15.38
CA THR A 169 -22.32 11.70 14.42
C THR A 169 -21.86 12.06 13.01
N GLN A 170 -21.38 11.07 12.26
CA GLN A 170 -20.98 11.28 10.87
C GLN A 170 -22.21 11.55 9.98
N LEU A 171 -22.23 12.70 9.29
CA LEU A 171 -23.34 13.13 8.44
C LEU A 171 -23.38 12.43 7.07
N VAL A 172 -22.25 11.91 6.60
CA VAL A 172 -22.13 11.23 5.30
C VAL A 172 -21.51 9.86 5.52
N GLN A 173 -22.31 8.81 5.34
CA GLN A 173 -21.84 7.43 5.31
C GLN A 173 -21.55 7.05 3.86
N PRO A 174 -20.39 6.47 3.52
CA PRO A 174 -20.22 5.83 2.23
C PRO A 174 -21.29 4.75 2.10
N LEU A 175 -22.09 4.79 1.03
CA LEU A 175 -22.96 3.66 0.71
C LEU A 175 -22.06 2.44 0.56
N SER A 176 -22.37 1.36 1.29
CA SER A 176 -21.76 0.06 1.04
C SER A 176 -22.03 -0.27 -0.43
N VAL A 177 -21.00 -0.19 -1.27
CA VAL A 177 -21.09 -0.65 -2.65
C VAL A 177 -21.32 -2.15 -2.53
N GLN A 178 -22.58 -2.56 -2.67
CA GLN A 178 -22.91 -3.94 -2.95
C GLN A 178 -22.13 -4.30 -4.21
N GLU A 179 -21.30 -5.33 -4.08
CA GLU A 179 -20.40 -5.88 -5.09
C GLU A 179 -21.08 -5.88 -6.47
N LEU A 180 -20.78 -4.87 -7.27
CA LEU A 180 -20.94 -4.93 -8.72
C LEU A 180 -19.58 -5.35 -9.26
N PRO A 181 -19.48 -6.47 -9.99
CA PRO A 181 -18.25 -6.84 -10.65
C PRO A 181 -17.99 -5.86 -11.80
N ASP A 182 -16.74 -5.45 -11.91
CA ASP A 182 -16.11 -4.77 -13.04
C ASP A 182 -16.43 -3.28 -13.23
N ASP A 183 -15.59 -2.41 -12.66
CA ASP A 183 -14.95 -1.37 -13.47
C ASP A 183 -13.54 -1.02 -12.95
N ILE A 184 -12.58 -1.01 -13.87
CA ILE A 184 -11.17 -0.69 -13.64
C ILE A 184 -11.07 0.83 -13.63
N GLY A 185 -11.08 1.44 -12.45
CA GLY A 185 -10.84 2.88 -12.33
C GLY A 185 -11.09 3.44 -10.94
N SER A 186 -10.02 3.60 -10.16
CA SER A 186 -9.96 4.36 -8.90
C SER A 186 -11.05 4.02 -7.87
N ASN A 187 -10.79 3.00 -7.06
CA ASN A 187 -11.40 2.87 -5.74
C ASN A 187 -11.00 4.07 -4.87
N GLU A 188 -11.70 5.21 -5.01
CA GLU A 188 -11.74 6.25 -3.96
C GLU A 188 -12.63 5.74 -2.81
N SER A 189 -12.23 4.65 -2.17
CA SER A 189 -12.65 4.42 -0.79
C SER A 189 -12.15 5.62 0.00
N THR A 190 -13.05 6.38 0.61
CA THR A 190 -12.72 7.58 1.39
C THR A 190 -11.56 7.30 2.35
N ASP A 191 -10.38 7.84 2.04
CA ASP A 191 -9.15 7.68 2.83
C ASP A 191 -9.26 8.20 4.28
N ILE A 192 -10.34 8.92 4.58
CA ILE A 192 -10.60 9.52 5.88
C ILE A 192 -11.29 8.48 6.77
N PRO A 193 -10.80 8.26 8.00
CA PRO A 193 -11.44 7.34 8.92
C PRO A 193 -12.86 7.80 9.26
N LEU A 194 -13.74 6.82 9.41
CA LEU A 194 -15.13 7.05 9.77
C LEU A 194 -15.24 7.67 11.18
N GLY A 195 -16.12 8.64 11.31
CA GLY A 195 -16.43 9.30 12.57
C GLY A 195 -17.31 8.43 13.49
N PRO A 196 -17.77 9.01 14.62
CA PRO A 196 -18.70 8.34 15.51
C PRO A 196 -20.03 7.98 14.80
N GLU A 197 -20.45 6.73 14.93
CA GLU A 197 -21.73 6.24 14.40
C GLU A 197 -22.90 6.58 15.32
N THR A 198 -22.63 6.67 16.63
CA THR A 198 -23.60 7.00 17.66
C THR A 198 -23.33 8.38 18.24
N PRO A 199 -24.39 9.13 18.64
CA PRO A 199 -24.25 10.39 19.35
C PRO A 199 -23.29 10.29 20.54
N LEU A 200 -22.41 11.27 20.69
CA LEU A 200 -21.49 11.33 21.83
C LEU A 200 -22.27 11.81 23.06
N PRO A 201 -22.26 11.07 24.17
CA PRO A 201 -22.97 11.47 25.37
C PRO A 201 -22.26 12.66 26.04
N PRO A 202 -22.99 13.50 26.80
CA PRO A 202 -22.37 14.56 27.59
C PRO A 202 -21.41 13.99 28.63
N LEU A 203 -20.31 14.69 28.90
CA LEU A 203 -19.23 14.25 29.79
C LEU A 203 -19.70 14.02 31.22
N SER A 204 -20.70 14.79 31.66
CA SER A 204 -21.37 14.64 32.97
C SER A 204 -22.00 13.26 33.19
N THR A 205 -22.33 12.55 32.11
CA THR A 205 -22.85 11.17 32.18
C THR A 205 -21.75 10.13 32.40
N LEU A 206 -20.51 10.46 32.02
CA LEU A 206 -19.35 9.57 32.11
C LEU A 206 -18.57 9.78 33.42
N SER A 207 -18.55 11.00 33.94
CA SER A 207 -17.86 11.35 35.19
C SER A 207 -18.64 12.43 35.94
N SER A 208 -18.80 12.22 37.25
CA SER A 208 -19.32 13.23 38.17
C SER A 208 -18.28 14.26 38.60
N LYS A 209 -16.99 14.00 38.35
CA LYS A 209 -15.89 14.93 38.61
C LYS A 209 -15.67 15.85 37.42
N GLU A 210 -15.32 17.10 37.71
CA GLU A 210 -14.89 18.05 36.68
C GLU A 210 -13.69 17.51 35.88
N PRO A 211 -13.66 17.75 34.56
CA PRO A 211 -12.55 17.34 33.73
C PRO A 211 -11.26 18.02 34.16
N SER A 212 -10.15 17.26 34.19
CA SER A 212 -8.83 17.81 34.50
C SER A 212 -8.43 18.87 33.46
N PRO A 213 -7.76 19.96 33.87
CA PRO A 213 -7.23 20.95 32.93
C PRO A 213 -6.14 20.39 32.02
N LEU A 214 -5.56 19.23 32.36
CA LEU A 214 -4.48 18.58 31.60
C LEU A 214 -4.97 17.76 30.38
N LEU A 215 -6.27 17.71 30.12
CA LEU A 215 -6.81 16.90 29.01
C LEU A 215 -6.33 17.35 27.63
N THR A 216 -6.01 18.63 27.45
CA THR A 216 -5.37 19.16 26.23
C THR A 216 -3.98 18.55 26.03
N VAL A 217 -3.19 18.43 27.10
CA VAL A 217 -1.85 17.81 27.08
C VAL A 217 -1.96 16.31 26.81
N HIS A 218 -2.91 15.64 27.47
CA HIS A 218 -3.17 14.22 27.24
C HIS A 218 -3.60 13.93 25.80
N LEU A 219 -4.39 14.83 25.19
CA LEU A 219 -4.78 14.72 23.79
C LEU A 219 -3.55 14.76 22.87
N VAL A 220 -2.56 15.62 23.14
CA VAL A 220 -1.32 15.68 22.34
C VAL A 220 -0.56 14.36 22.37
N ASP A 221 -0.36 13.77 23.56
CA ASP A 221 0.28 12.46 23.72
C ASP A 221 -0.45 11.35 22.94
N ILE A 222 -1.78 11.32 23.04
CA ILE A 222 -2.60 10.32 22.33
C ILE A 222 -2.55 10.51 20.82
N LEU A 223 -2.72 11.74 20.32
CA LEU A 223 -2.62 12.02 18.89
C LEU A 223 -1.24 11.69 18.34
N TYR A 224 -0.18 11.96 19.11
CA TYR A 224 1.17 11.64 18.72
C TYR A 224 1.36 10.12 18.57
N SER A 225 0.92 9.34 19.56
CA SER A 225 0.98 7.88 19.49
C SER A 225 0.16 7.32 18.31
N TYR A 226 -1.03 7.87 18.05
CA TYR A 226 -1.85 7.50 16.89
C TYR A 226 -1.13 7.80 15.57
N CYS A 227 -0.63 9.02 15.38
CA CYS A 227 0.06 9.42 14.14
C CYS A 227 1.33 8.59 13.91
N PHE A 228 2.10 8.32 14.97
CA PHE A 228 3.28 7.48 14.89
C PHE A 228 2.93 6.06 14.43
N THR A 229 1.92 5.43 15.06
CA THR A 229 1.47 4.08 14.69
C THR A 229 1.00 4.02 13.24
N LEU A 230 0.19 4.98 12.78
CA LEU A 230 -0.27 4.97 11.38
C LEU A 230 0.89 5.14 10.39
N ARG A 231 1.88 5.98 10.70
CA ARG A 231 3.06 6.09 9.83
C ARG A 231 3.90 4.81 9.83
N LEU A 232 4.03 4.16 10.97
CA LEU A 232 4.78 2.91 11.09
C LEU A 232 4.15 1.78 10.27
N TYR A 233 2.82 1.70 10.28
CA TYR A 233 2.04 0.71 9.53
C TYR A 233 1.62 1.17 8.13
N ASN A 234 2.20 2.26 7.62
CA ASN A 234 1.88 2.80 6.30
C ASN A 234 0.35 2.95 6.06
N GLY A 235 -0.38 3.42 7.08
CA GLY A 235 -1.82 3.62 7.08
C GLY A 235 -2.68 2.38 7.39
N ASP A 236 -2.11 1.18 7.33
CA ASP A 236 -2.84 -0.07 7.54
C ASP A 236 -2.52 -0.72 8.89
N TRP A 237 -3.04 -0.13 9.96
CA TRP A 237 -2.90 -0.70 11.31
C TRP A 237 -3.61 -2.05 11.48
N ARG A 238 -4.50 -2.45 10.56
CA ARG A 238 -5.26 -3.71 10.65
C ARG A 238 -4.44 -4.93 10.28
N SER A 239 -3.34 -4.75 9.55
CA SER A 239 -2.45 -5.85 9.16
C SER A 239 -1.85 -6.59 10.36
N ASP A 240 -1.71 -5.89 11.49
CA ASP A 240 -1.26 -6.43 12.78
C ASP A 240 -1.85 -5.52 13.87
N ALA A 241 -3.09 -5.82 14.26
CA ALA A 241 -3.86 -4.98 15.15
C ALA A 241 -3.29 -5.03 16.57
N LEU A 242 -2.90 -6.22 17.06
CA LEU A 242 -2.26 -6.37 18.35
C LEU A 242 -0.94 -5.59 18.43
N GLY A 243 -0.05 -5.74 17.44
CA GLY A 243 1.20 -4.98 17.38
C GLY A 243 0.95 -3.48 17.32
N SER A 244 -0.01 -3.03 16.50
CA SER A 244 -0.42 -1.61 16.43
C SER A 244 -0.81 -1.05 17.80
N VAL A 245 -1.60 -1.80 18.58
CA VAL A 245 -1.96 -1.40 19.96
C VAL A 245 -0.73 -1.39 20.87
N MET A 246 0.20 -2.33 20.73
CA MET A 246 1.43 -2.33 21.52
C MET A 246 2.32 -1.12 21.21
N ILE A 247 2.38 -0.67 19.96
CA ILE A 247 3.08 0.56 19.60
C ILE A 247 2.45 1.77 20.30
N VAL A 248 1.12 1.88 20.23
CA VAL A 248 0.37 2.93 20.92
C VAL A 248 0.71 2.97 22.41
N LEU A 249 0.63 1.82 23.10
CA LEU A 249 0.88 1.75 24.54
C LEU A 249 2.35 2.02 24.89
N ASN A 250 3.29 1.62 24.04
CA ASN A 250 4.70 1.88 24.29
C ASN A 250 5.06 3.36 24.12
N VAL A 251 4.45 4.05 23.15
CA VAL A 251 4.77 5.45 22.83
C VAL A 251 4.00 6.45 23.71
N SER A 252 2.77 6.12 24.09
CA SER A 252 1.90 7.00 24.88
C SER A 252 2.17 6.89 26.38
N LEU A 253 2.59 7.99 26.99
CA LEU A 253 2.71 8.11 28.45
C LEU A 253 1.34 7.97 29.13
N VAL A 254 0.29 8.51 28.50
CA VAL A 254 -1.07 8.54 29.07
C VAL A 254 -1.77 7.18 29.00
N LEU A 255 -1.64 6.48 27.87
CA LEU A 255 -2.38 5.23 27.62
C LEU A 255 -1.63 4.00 28.13
N GLY A 256 -0.30 3.97 28.04
CA GLY A 256 0.48 2.79 28.42
C GLY A 256 1.02 2.82 29.83
N GLN A 257 1.57 3.96 30.26
CA GLN A 257 2.22 4.12 31.56
C GLN A 257 1.32 4.80 32.60
N PHE A 258 0.11 5.22 32.21
CA PHE A 258 -0.84 5.94 33.05
C PHE A 258 -0.26 7.22 33.68
N GLY A 259 0.73 7.83 33.00
CA GLY A 259 1.31 9.09 33.39
C GLY A 259 0.33 10.25 33.18
N GLN A 260 0.64 11.38 33.81
CA GLN A 260 -0.16 12.61 33.74
C GLN A 260 0.76 13.76 33.34
N PRO A 261 1.19 13.83 32.06
CA PRO A 261 2.07 14.91 31.63
C PRO A 261 1.38 16.25 31.87
N GLU A 262 2.10 17.16 32.51
CA GLU A 262 1.57 18.47 32.92
C GLU A 262 1.77 19.51 31.81
N THR A 263 2.75 19.28 30.92
CA THR A 263 3.09 20.20 29.84
C THR A 263 3.16 19.50 28.48
N VAL A 264 2.93 20.26 27.41
CA VAL A 264 3.09 19.77 26.04
C VAL A 264 4.53 19.34 25.77
N LEU A 265 5.51 20.08 26.30
CA LEU A 265 6.91 19.73 26.18
C LEU A 265 7.23 18.37 26.81
N GLU A 266 6.71 18.10 28.01
CA GLU A 266 6.88 16.82 28.69
C GLU A 266 6.28 15.67 27.89
N ALA A 267 5.04 15.81 27.43
CA ALA A 267 4.37 14.81 26.59
C ALA A 267 5.18 14.50 25.32
N LEU A 268 5.60 15.55 24.59
CA LEU A 268 6.39 15.37 23.37
C LEU A 268 7.77 14.80 23.65
N SER A 269 8.44 15.22 24.73
CA SER A 269 9.78 14.74 25.07
C SER A 269 9.75 13.24 25.36
N HIS A 270 8.79 12.78 26.15
CA HIS A 270 8.60 11.36 26.43
C HIS A 270 8.37 10.56 25.14
N SER A 271 7.42 10.98 24.29
CA SER A 271 7.14 10.24 23.06
C SER A 271 8.33 10.24 22.08
N LEU A 272 9.10 11.34 22.02
CA LEU A 272 10.31 11.42 21.21
C LEU A 272 11.44 10.53 21.74
N GLU A 273 11.60 10.45 23.06
CA GLU A 273 12.53 9.53 23.71
C GLU A 273 12.17 8.07 23.39
N GLN A 274 10.89 7.70 23.46
CA GLN A 274 10.44 6.36 23.10
C GLN A 274 10.81 6.02 21.65
N ILE A 275 10.59 6.93 20.70
CA ILE A 275 10.91 6.73 19.27
C ILE A 275 12.42 6.73 19.00
N CYS A 276 13.21 7.41 19.82
CA CYS A 276 14.66 7.36 19.71
C CYS A 276 15.28 6.14 20.43
N SER A 277 14.46 5.28 21.04
CA SER A 277 14.93 4.06 21.68
C SER A 277 15.44 3.02 20.67
N PRO A 278 16.23 2.01 21.11
CA PRO A 278 16.71 0.94 20.23
C PRO A 278 15.61 0.18 19.50
N ALA A 279 14.38 0.16 20.04
CA ALA A 279 13.22 -0.51 19.43
C ALA A 279 12.86 0.09 18.06
N TYR A 280 13.09 1.39 17.87
CA TYR A 280 12.69 2.13 16.67
C TYR A 280 13.86 2.75 15.90
N ARG A 281 15.08 2.28 16.16
CA ARG A 281 16.32 2.82 15.57
C ARG A 281 16.34 2.89 14.04
N HIS A 282 15.53 2.07 13.37
CA HIS A 282 15.47 1.95 11.91
C HIS A 282 14.47 2.90 11.24
N ILE A 283 13.61 3.60 12.01
CA ILE A 283 12.45 4.33 11.49
C ILE A 283 12.76 5.81 11.14
N GLY A 284 14.00 6.26 11.38
CA GLY A 284 14.45 7.62 11.03
C GLY A 284 14.66 8.55 12.24
N GLY A 285 14.52 8.04 13.46
CA GLY A 285 14.90 8.70 14.70
C GLY A 285 14.20 10.05 14.92
N LEU A 286 14.94 11.03 15.45
CA LEU A 286 14.37 12.32 15.86
C LEU A 286 13.73 13.12 14.72
N GLN A 287 14.25 13.03 13.49
CA GLN A 287 13.64 13.74 12.35
C GLN A 287 12.26 13.18 12.01
N PHE A 288 12.12 11.85 12.06
CA PHE A 288 10.83 11.20 11.91
C PHE A 288 9.88 11.57 13.05
N GLY A 289 10.35 11.55 14.30
CA GLY A 289 9.56 11.99 15.45
C GLY A 289 9.05 13.44 15.30
N LEU A 290 9.88 14.37 14.86
CA LEU A 290 9.47 15.77 14.59
C LEU A 290 8.49 15.89 13.42
N ALA A 291 8.52 14.97 12.46
CA ALA A 291 7.50 14.87 11.41
C ALA A 291 6.16 14.43 12.00
N VAL A 292 6.16 13.46 12.94
CA VAL A 292 4.94 13.08 13.68
C VAL A 292 4.38 14.25 14.50
N VAL A 293 5.23 15.07 15.13
CA VAL A 293 4.75 16.31 15.79
C VAL A 293 4.06 17.23 14.79
N HIS A 294 4.52 17.28 13.53
CA HIS A 294 3.85 18.05 12.48
C HIS A 294 2.45 17.53 12.16
N ASP A 295 2.27 16.20 12.19
CA ASP A 295 0.96 15.58 11.95
C ASP A 295 -0.03 15.94 13.04
N VAL A 296 0.42 15.92 14.31
CA VAL A 296 -0.39 16.36 15.44
C VAL A 296 -0.84 17.81 15.25
N ILE A 297 0.08 18.71 14.86
CA ILE A 297 -0.26 20.11 14.55
C ILE A 297 -1.28 20.19 13.41
N SER A 298 -1.12 19.37 12.37
CA SER A 298 -2.02 19.34 11.22
C SER A 298 -3.42 18.87 11.61
N LEU A 299 -3.54 17.84 12.44
CA LEU A 299 -4.81 17.36 12.98
C LEU A 299 -5.50 18.41 13.86
N LEU A 300 -4.75 19.08 14.75
CA LEU A 300 -5.29 20.15 15.58
C LEU A 300 -5.80 21.32 14.73
N ALA A 301 -5.09 21.68 13.66
CA ALA A 301 -5.50 22.74 12.73
C ALA A 301 -6.76 22.41 11.92
N LEU A 302 -7.11 21.12 11.78
CA LEU A 302 -8.35 20.69 11.13
C LEU A 302 -9.59 20.80 12.03
N GLY A 303 -9.40 20.95 13.35
CA GLY A 303 -10.47 21.19 14.33
C GLY A 303 -11.19 19.94 14.82
N SER A 304 -12.27 20.15 15.60
CA SER A 304 -12.95 19.10 16.38
C SER A 304 -13.36 17.89 15.55
N SER A 305 -13.89 18.11 14.34
CA SER A 305 -14.41 17.01 13.50
C SER A 305 -13.31 16.02 13.10
N ALA A 306 -12.13 16.51 12.72
CA ALA A 306 -11.00 15.66 12.37
C ALA A 306 -10.42 14.96 13.60
N LEU A 307 -10.35 15.65 14.73
CA LEU A 307 -9.92 15.05 16.00
C LEU A 307 -10.83 13.91 16.44
N LEU A 308 -12.14 14.07 16.29
CA LEU A 308 -13.12 13.02 16.60
C LEU A 308 -12.98 11.82 15.65
N CYS A 309 -12.73 12.03 14.35
CA CYS A 309 -12.42 10.95 13.41
C CYS A 309 -11.13 10.21 13.81
N ALA A 310 -10.05 10.93 14.15
CA ALA A 310 -8.79 10.33 14.59
C ALA A 310 -8.96 9.51 15.88
N LEU A 311 -9.68 10.04 16.88
CA LEU A 311 -9.96 9.34 18.13
C LEU A 311 -10.90 8.14 17.94
N CYS A 312 -11.84 8.24 16.99
CA CYS A 312 -12.70 7.11 16.63
C CYS A 312 -11.88 5.99 16.00
N ASP A 313 -10.98 6.30 15.08
CA ASP A 313 -10.08 5.33 14.45
C ASP A 313 -9.11 4.72 15.46
N MET A 314 -8.53 5.54 16.34
CA MET A 314 -7.72 5.09 17.47
C MET A 314 -8.48 4.10 18.36
N ARG A 315 -9.75 4.37 18.65
CA ARG A 315 -10.60 3.45 19.41
C ARG A 315 -10.87 2.15 18.65
N ARG A 316 -11.06 2.19 17.33
CA ARG A 316 -11.20 0.99 16.48
C ARG A 316 -9.92 0.16 16.52
N LEU A 317 -8.76 0.81 16.38
CA LEU A 317 -7.43 0.22 16.51
C LEU A 317 -7.27 -0.52 17.84
N ILE A 318 -7.57 0.15 18.97
CA ILE A 318 -7.49 -0.46 20.31
C ILE A 318 -8.43 -1.67 20.45
N ARG A 319 -9.65 -1.59 19.92
CA ARG A 319 -10.65 -2.65 20.01
C ARG A 319 -10.29 -3.90 19.21
N GLU A 320 -9.78 -3.73 17.99
CA GLU A 320 -9.35 -4.87 17.18
C GLU A 320 -8.15 -5.56 17.83
N GLY A 321 -7.15 -4.82 18.31
CA GLY A 321 -6.04 -5.42 19.06
C GLY A 321 -6.48 -6.11 20.36
N GLU A 322 -7.53 -5.62 21.04
CA GLU A 322 -8.11 -6.32 22.19
C GLU A 322 -8.75 -7.67 21.79
N LYS A 323 -9.35 -7.76 20.60
CA LYS A 323 -9.95 -9.01 20.10
C LYS A 323 -8.86 -10.03 19.78
N GLU A 324 -7.80 -9.60 19.10
CA GLU A 324 -6.66 -10.46 18.75
C GLU A 324 -5.92 -10.96 20.00
N ALA A 325 -5.77 -10.11 21.03
CA ALA A 325 -5.24 -10.50 22.34
C ALA A 325 -6.12 -11.52 23.11
N LYS A 326 -7.37 -11.74 22.70
CA LYS A 326 -8.25 -12.77 23.30
C LYS A 326 -8.09 -14.13 22.62
N SER A 327 -7.77 -14.15 21.33
CA SER A 327 -7.49 -15.40 20.59
C SER A 327 -6.17 -16.03 20.99
N GLU A 328 -5.15 -15.24 21.34
CA GLU A 328 -3.85 -15.75 21.80
C GLU A 328 -3.89 -16.19 23.27
N LYS A 329 -4.19 -17.48 23.51
CA LYS A 329 -4.14 -18.09 24.85
C LYS A 329 -2.71 -18.31 25.34
N ALA A 330 -1.96 -17.24 25.68
CA ALA A 330 -0.72 -17.39 26.48
C ALA A 330 -0.10 -16.11 27.12
N ARG A 331 -0.58 -14.88 26.88
CA ARG A 331 0.06 -13.67 27.47
C ARG A 331 -0.89 -12.69 28.16
N LYS A 332 -0.72 -12.65 29.49
CA LYS A 332 -0.87 -11.54 30.46
C LYS A 332 -2.18 -10.74 30.44
N ASP A 333 -3.07 -11.09 31.37
CA ASP A 333 -4.26 -10.30 31.73
C ASP A 333 -3.95 -8.82 32.02
N GLU A 334 -2.73 -8.50 32.45
CA GLU A 334 -2.23 -7.13 32.62
C GLU A 334 -2.31 -6.32 31.32
N ILE A 335 -1.80 -6.86 30.20
CA ILE A 335 -1.81 -6.18 28.89
C ILE A 335 -3.26 -5.93 28.47
N ARG A 336 -4.12 -6.94 28.62
CA ARG A 336 -5.55 -6.81 28.31
C ARG A 336 -6.22 -5.73 29.15
N ASN A 337 -5.87 -5.63 30.44
CA ASN A 337 -6.40 -4.59 31.31
C ASN A 337 -5.91 -3.20 30.87
N THR A 338 -4.64 -3.06 30.50
CA THR A 338 -4.10 -1.81 29.95
C THR A 338 -4.81 -1.40 28.67
N ILE A 339 -5.04 -2.33 27.72
CA ILE A 339 -5.79 -2.08 26.48
C ILE A 339 -7.21 -1.58 26.78
N LYS A 340 -7.92 -2.22 27.72
CA LYS A 340 -9.26 -1.79 28.13
C LYS A 340 -9.27 -0.41 28.77
N GLN A 341 -8.26 -0.09 29.58
CA GLN A 341 -8.15 1.23 30.20
C GLN A 341 -7.83 2.31 29.15
N ALA A 342 -6.97 2.00 28.18
CA ALA A 342 -6.66 2.87 27.05
C ALA A 342 -7.91 3.13 26.18
N GLU A 343 -8.73 2.11 25.90
CA GLU A 343 -10.00 2.27 25.18
C GLU A 343 -10.94 3.23 25.89
N ARG A 344 -11.11 3.06 27.21
CA ARG A 344 -11.95 3.92 28.05
C ARG A 344 -11.44 5.35 28.11
N LYS A 345 -10.12 5.54 28.25
CA LYS A 345 -9.49 6.87 28.29
C LYS A 345 -9.63 7.59 26.96
N THR A 346 -9.42 6.88 25.85
CA THR A 346 -9.60 7.40 24.49
C THR A 346 -11.06 7.80 24.27
N TYR A 347 -12.01 6.98 24.71
CA TYR A 347 -13.44 7.30 24.63
C TYR A 347 -13.83 8.53 25.46
N PHE A 348 -13.30 8.64 26.68
CA PHE A 348 -13.52 9.79 27.54
C PHE A 348 -12.98 11.08 26.89
N ILE A 349 -11.77 11.04 26.32
CA ILE A 349 -11.19 12.19 25.63
C ILE A 349 -11.97 12.54 24.36
N MET A 350 -12.50 11.56 23.63
CA MET A 350 -13.39 11.79 22.49
C MET A 350 -14.64 12.56 22.89
N CYS A 351 -15.30 12.19 23.99
CA CYS A 351 -16.48 12.92 24.48
C CYS A 351 -16.10 14.32 24.98
N TRP A 352 -14.95 14.46 25.66
CA TRP A 352 -14.46 15.76 26.11
C TRP A 352 -14.14 16.72 24.95
N VAL A 353 -13.47 16.23 23.89
CA VAL A 353 -13.15 16.99 22.67
C VAL A 353 -14.43 17.51 21.99
N HIS A 354 -15.50 16.71 21.99
CA HIS A 354 -16.77 17.13 21.40
C HIS A 354 -17.39 18.34 22.10
N GLU A 355 -17.19 18.49 23.41
CA GLU A 355 -17.73 19.61 24.21
C GLU A 355 -16.85 20.86 24.18
N GLN A 356 -15.62 20.80 23.65
CA GLN A 356 -14.73 21.95 23.64
C GLN A 356 -15.00 22.87 22.44
N PRO A 357 -14.81 24.20 22.62
CA PRO A 357 -14.93 25.16 21.52
C PRO A 357 -13.75 25.07 20.54
N GLU A 358 -13.97 25.42 19.28
CA GLU A 358 -12.99 25.21 18.19
C GLU A 358 -11.69 26.02 18.38
N GLU A 359 -11.75 27.16 19.08
CA GLU A 359 -10.61 28.06 19.32
C GLU A 359 -9.51 27.39 20.17
N VAL A 360 -9.88 26.40 20.99
CA VAL A 360 -8.94 25.63 21.82
C VAL A 360 -7.92 24.92 20.96
N TRP A 361 -8.33 24.39 19.80
CA TRP A 361 -7.45 23.60 18.93
C TRP A 361 -6.45 24.46 18.18
N SER A 362 -6.86 25.66 17.76
CA SER A 362 -5.94 26.63 17.15
C SER A 362 -4.88 27.09 18.15
N SER A 363 -5.29 27.32 19.41
CA SER A 363 -4.39 27.69 20.50
C SER A 363 -3.43 26.55 20.85
N LEU A 364 -3.94 25.31 20.96
CA LEU A 364 -3.12 24.14 21.24
C LEU A 364 -2.15 23.84 20.10
N ALA A 365 -2.56 23.98 18.83
CA ALA A 365 -1.69 23.83 17.68
C ALA A 365 -0.53 24.84 17.71
N ALA A 366 -0.78 26.09 18.12
CA ALA A 366 0.25 27.10 18.27
C ALA A 366 1.26 26.73 19.38
N ILE A 367 0.78 26.22 20.52
CA ILE A 367 1.64 25.75 21.62
C ILE A 367 2.51 24.57 21.14
N VAL A 368 1.92 23.55 20.54
CA VAL A 368 2.66 22.38 20.03
C VAL A 368 3.68 22.78 18.97
N SER A 369 3.34 23.76 18.11
CA SER A 369 4.27 24.32 17.11
C SER A 369 5.45 25.04 17.76
N ALA A 370 5.20 25.85 18.80
CA ALA A 370 6.24 26.54 19.55
C ALA A 370 7.19 25.55 20.25
N GLU A 371 6.65 24.51 20.90
CA GLU A 371 7.47 23.47 21.54
C GLU A 371 8.28 22.68 20.51
N LYS A 372 7.70 22.34 19.37
CA LYS A 372 8.44 21.72 18.25
C LYS A 372 9.62 22.58 17.82
N THR A 373 9.43 23.90 17.64
CA THR A 373 10.53 24.80 17.28
C THR A 373 11.59 24.89 18.37
N SER A 374 11.19 24.92 19.64
CA SER A 374 12.10 24.90 20.80
C SER A 374 12.99 23.66 20.82
N ILE A 375 12.40 22.47 20.63
CA ILE A 375 13.13 21.19 20.54
C ILE A 375 14.13 21.21 19.38
N MET A 376 13.73 21.71 18.21
CA MET A 376 14.61 21.82 17.04
C MET A 376 15.78 22.78 17.27
N GLU A 377 15.56 23.91 17.94
CA GLU A 377 16.62 24.85 18.30
C GLU A 377 17.60 24.26 19.30
N SER A 378 17.10 23.61 20.35
CA SER A 378 17.93 22.91 21.34
C SER A 378 18.82 21.86 20.66
N GLN A 379 18.27 21.09 19.73
CA GLN A 379 19.04 20.11 18.96
C GLN A 379 20.13 20.78 18.09
N ARG A 380 19.83 21.92 17.45
CA ARG A 380 20.82 22.67 16.64
C ARG A 380 21.96 23.20 17.51
N ARG A 381 21.66 23.75 18.69
CA ARG A 381 22.66 24.22 19.66
C ARG A 381 23.55 23.07 20.13
N ASN A 382 22.97 21.94 20.55
CA ASN A 382 23.72 20.76 20.97
C ASN A 382 24.65 20.23 19.86
N LYS A 383 24.18 20.19 18.60
CA LYS A 383 25.02 19.80 17.46
C LYS A 383 26.19 20.76 17.23
N ALA A 384 25.96 22.07 17.37
CA ALA A 384 27.00 23.08 17.23
C ALA A 384 28.06 22.97 18.35
N GLU A 385 27.62 22.74 19.59
CA GLU A 385 28.52 22.51 20.73
C GLU A 385 29.38 21.25 20.56
N ILE A 386 28.79 20.14 20.11
CA ILE A 386 29.53 18.91 19.83
C ILE A 386 30.55 19.14 18.71
N LEU A 387 30.20 19.90 17.67
CA LEU A 387 31.12 20.22 16.59
C LEU A 387 32.28 21.10 17.08
N ASN A 388 32.00 22.12 17.88
CA ASN A 388 33.01 22.99 18.49
C ASN A 388 33.95 22.20 19.43
N ASN A 389 33.41 21.26 20.22
CA ASN A 389 34.19 20.37 21.08
C ASN A 389 35.03 19.39 20.25
N LYS A 390 34.51 18.86 19.13
CA LYS A 390 35.31 18.02 18.22
C LYS A 390 36.43 18.80 17.53
N VAL A 391 36.21 20.07 17.19
CA VAL A 391 37.25 20.95 16.63
C VAL A 391 38.32 21.26 17.69
N SER A 392 37.95 21.48 18.95
CA SER A 392 38.92 21.68 20.04
C SER A 392 39.69 20.39 20.41
N THR A 393 39.05 19.22 20.29
CA THR A 393 39.66 17.92 20.61
C THR A 393 40.52 17.39 19.46
N LYS A 394 40.29 17.81 18.20
CA LYS A 394 41.18 17.49 17.05
C LYS A 394 42.62 18.02 17.20
N GLY A 395 42.89 18.87 18.20
CA GLY A 395 44.24 19.29 18.59
C GLY A 395 44.93 18.39 19.63
N LYS A 396 44.27 17.36 20.15
CA LYS A 396 44.85 16.40 21.12
C LYS A 396 44.50 14.98 20.68
N CYS A 397 45.49 14.27 20.13
CA CYS A 397 45.39 12.84 19.88
C CYS A 397 45.27 12.13 21.23
N ILE A 398 44.10 11.55 21.50
CA ILE A 398 43.84 10.72 22.69
C ILE A 398 43.61 9.33 22.11
N ILE A 399 44.66 8.52 22.12
CA ILE A 399 44.75 7.05 21.93
C ILE A 399 46.00 6.77 21.09
N GLU A 400 47.09 6.40 21.76
CA GLU A 400 48.19 5.63 21.18
C GLU A 400 47.92 4.15 21.50
N GLU A 401 47.94 3.30 20.47
CA GLU A 401 47.93 1.85 20.66
C GLU A 401 49.26 1.41 21.27
N ILE A 402 49.17 0.74 22.43
CA ILE A 402 50.32 0.11 23.09
C ILE A 402 50.55 -1.23 22.39
N GLN A 403 51.75 -1.40 21.82
CA GLN A 403 52.25 -2.61 21.17
C GLN A 403 52.32 -3.82 22.11
#